data_AF-A0A4Q5KZH5-F1
#
_entry.id   AF-A0A4Q5KZH5-F1
#
_cell.length_a   1.000
_cell.length_b   1.000
_cell.length_c   1.000
_cell.angle_alpha   90.00
_cell.angle_beta   90.00
_cell.angle_gamma   90.00
#
_symmetry.space_group_name_H-M   'P 1'
#
loop_
_entity.id
_entity.type
_entity.pdbx_description
1 polymer ?
#
loop_
_entity_poly.entity_id
_entity_poly.type
_entity_poly.pdbx_seq_one_letter_code
_entity_poly.pdbx_strand_id
1 'polypeptide(L)'
;MRVTRITWGALFIILLAVILVQWDKMEPEVEDTALMMASREILSSANEFKNYWVVNGQPVSMDKDNIEVTFSKSGWPLVLNDNKLDCEQWLHLLLPRKEKIYADTIKVHDNATKKEQYQCSYGASNGKMISVMLINGVFKVSVGFLDEG
;
A
#
# COMPACT_ATOMS: atom_id res chain seq x y z
N MET A 1 -37.54 -31.41 -35.43
CA MET A 1 -36.14 -30.94 -35.39
C MET A 1 -35.95 -29.47 -34.97
N ARG A 2 -36.95 -28.59 -35.09
CA ARG A 2 -36.80 -27.15 -34.74
C ARG A 2 -36.83 -26.89 -33.22
N VAL A 3 -37.66 -27.63 -32.48
CA VAL A 3 -37.86 -27.46 -31.02
C VAL A 3 -36.65 -27.92 -30.20
N THR A 4 -35.98 -29.01 -30.62
CA THR A 4 -34.80 -29.56 -29.94
C THR A 4 -33.56 -28.66 -30.03
N ARG A 5 -33.45 -27.83 -31.06
CA ARG A 5 -32.35 -26.85 -31.19
C ARG A 5 -32.58 -25.61 -30.33
N ILE A 6 -33.84 -25.23 -30.12
CA ILE A 6 -34.23 -24.11 -29.25
C ILE A 6 -34.01 -24.46 -27.78
N THR A 7 -34.36 -25.68 -27.37
CA THR A 7 -34.12 -26.15 -25.99
C THR A 7 -32.63 -26.21 -25.66
N TRP A 8 -31.79 -26.68 -26.60
CA TRP A 8 -30.34 -26.72 -26.41
C TRP A 8 -29.69 -25.33 -26.36
N GLY A 9 -30.16 -24.40 -27.20
CA GLY A 9 -29.70 -23.01 -27.19
C GLY A 9 -30.06 -22.29 -25.90
N ALA A 10 -31.28 -22.48 -25.39
CA ALA A 10 -31.71 -21.91 -24.11
C ALA A 10 -30.85 -22.43 -22.94
N LEU A 11 -30.51 -23.72 -22.95
CA LEU A 11 -29.63 -24.33 -21.95
C LEU A 11 -28.22 -23.71 -21.96
N PHE A 12 -27.67 -23.47 -23.15
CA PHE A 12 -26.39 -22.79 -23.32
C PHE A 12 -26.41 -21.34 -22.85
N ILE A 13 -27.50 -20.61 -23.13
CA ILE A 13 -27.64 -19.21 -22.68
C ILE A 13 -27.77 -19.13 -21.16
N ILE A 14 -28.52 -20.04 -20.53
CA ILE A 14 -28.63 -20.09 -19.07
C ILE A 14 -27.27 -20.42 -18.45
N LEU A 15 -26.52 -21.37 -19.02
CA LEU A 15 -25.18 -21.70 -18.56
C LEU A 15 -24.22 -20.50 -18.65
N LEU A 16 -24.24 -19.78 -19.78
CA LEU A 16 -23.44 -18.57 -19.98
C LEU A 16 -23.84 -17.46 -19.01
N ALA A 17 -25.13 -17.26 -18.77
CA ALA A 17 -25.61 -16.26 -17.82
C ALA A 17 -25.15 -16.56 -16.38
N VAL A 18 -25.19 -17.83 -15.96
CA VAL A 18 -24.69 -18.24 -14.65
C VAL A 18 -23.18 -17.99 -14.52
N ILE A 19 -22.40 -18.30 -15.56
CA ILE A 19 -20.96 -18.04 -15.57
C ILE A 19 -20.66 -16.54 -15.48
N LEU A 20 -21.37 -15.70 -16.25
CA LEU A 20 -21.19 -14.25 -16.21
C LEU A 20 -21.53 -13.65 -14.84
N VAL A 21 -22.61 -14.11 -14.20
CA VAL A 21 -22.99 -13.67 -12.84
C VAL A 21 -21.98 -14.11 -11.78
N GLN A 22 -21.33 -15.26 -11.96
CA GLN A 22 -20.29 -15.72 -11.04
C GLN A 22 -18.94 -15.05 -11.28
N TRP A 23 -18.67 -14.56 -12.50
CA TRP A 23 -17.42 -13.84 -12.79
C TRP A 23 -17.34 -12.49 -12.08
N ASP A 24 -18.44 -11.75 -11.99
CA ASP A 24 -18.55 -10.48 -11.25
C ASP A 24 -18.21 -10.63 -9.75
N LYS A 25 -18.37 -11.85 -9.21
CA LYS A 25 -18.04 -12.18 -7.82
C LYS A 25 -16.60 -12.63 -7.59
N MET A 26 -15.79 -12.80 -8.64
CA MET A 26 -14.40 -13.28 -8.54
C MET A 26 -13.33 -12.18 -8.52
N GLU A 27 -13.71 -10.90 -8.59
CA GLU A 27 -12.76 -9.78 -8.51
C GLU A 27 -12.22 -9.42 -7.10
N PRO A 28 -12.87 -9.71 -5.95
CA PRO A 28 -12.41 -9.16 -4.67
C PRO A 28 -11.12 -9.82 -4.13
N GLU A 29 -10.81 -11.07 -4.52
CA GLU A 29 -9.66 -11.80 -3.96
C GLU A 29 -8.31 -11.36 -4.57
N VAL A 30 -8.33 -10.89 -5.82
CA VAL A 30 -7.12 -10.45 -6.54
C VAL A 30 -6.64 -9.09 -6.01
N GLU A 31 -7.58 -8.20 -5.69
CA GLU A 31 -7.24 -6.86 -5.18
C GLU A 31 -6.67 -6.93 -3.74
N ASP A 32 -7.17 -7.86 -2.93
CA ASP A 32 -6.66 -8.12 -1.58
C ASP A 32 -5.26 -8.70 -1.59
N THR A 33 -5.01 -9.59 -2.55
CA THR A 33 -3.68 -10.12 -2.81
C THR A 33 -2.71 -9.01 -3.20
N ALA A 34 -3.13 -8.07 -4.07
CA ALA A 34 -2.30 -6.95 -4.50
C ALA A 34 -1.96 -5.98 -3.34
N LEU A 35 -2.92 -5.66 -2.47
CA LEU A 35 -2.69 -4.82 -1.29
C LEU A 35 -1.78 -5.50 -0.26
N MET A 36 -1.98 -6.80 -0.04
CA MET A 36 -1.11 -7.56 0.84
C MET A 36 0.32 -7.61 0.30
N MET A 37 0.49 -7.82 -1.01
CA MET A 37 1.79 -7.75 -1.67
C MET A 37 2.43 -6.37 -1.53
N ALA A 38 1.68 -5.29 -1.76
CA ALA A 38 2.17 -3.93 -1.58
C ALA A 38 2.63 -3.66 -0.15
N SER A 39 1.89 -4.12 0.86
CA SER A 39 2.29 -3.97 2.27
C SER A 39 3.61 -4.69 2.60
N ARG A 40 3.82 -5.88 2.00
CA ARG A 40 5.05 -6.65 2.15
C ARG A 40 6.21 -5.99 1.42
N GLU A 41 5.97 -5.45 0.23
CA GLU A 41 6.98 -4.73 -0.55
C GLU A 41 7.44 -3.47 0.19
N ILE A 42 6.51 -2.67 0.72
CA ILE A 42 6.82 -1.50 1.57
C ILE A 42 7.72 -1.91 2.74
N LEU A 43 7.35 -2.97 3.47
CA LEU A 43 8.13 -3.45 4.61
C LEU A 43 9.51 -3.98 4.18
N SER A 44 9.57 -4.68 3.05
CA SER A 44 10.83 -5.18 2.48
C SER A 44 11.75 -4.04 2.07
N SER A 45 11.24 -3.02 1.38
CA SER A 45 11.98 -1.83 0.99
C SER A 45 12.49 -1.07 2.21
N ALA A 46 11.64 -0.84 3.23
CA ALA A 46 12.05 -0.22 4.49
C ALA A 46 13.19 -0.99 5.19
N ASN A 47 13.14 -2.33 5.16
CA ASN A 47 14.20 -3.17 5.70
C ASN A 47 15.50 -3.08 4.89
N GLU A 48 15.44 -2.90 3.57
CA GLU A 48 16.62 -2.68 2.74
C GLU A 48 17.35 -1.38 3.14
N PHE A 49 16.61 -0.29 3.32
CA PHE A 49 17.18 0.97 3.84
C PHE A 49 17.76 0.80 5.24
N LYS A 50 17.05 0.06 6.11
CA LYS A 50 17.55 -0.24 7.46
C LYS A 50 18.85 -1.03 7.42
N ASN A 51 18.96 -2.01 6.54
CA ASN A 51 20.19 -2.79 6.33
C ASN A 51 21.31 -1.91 5.81
N TYR A 52 21.04 -1.05 4.82
CA TYR A 52 21.99 -0.05 4.33
C TYR A 52 22.49 0.82 5.49
N TRP A 53 21.58 1.36 6.30
CA TRP A 53 21.94 2.20 7.44
C TRP A 53 22.85 1.49 8.44
N VAL A 54 22.57 0.22 8.77
CA VAL A 54 23.42 -0.58 9.66
C VAL A 54 24.81 -0.80 9.07
N VAL A 55 24.90 -1.17 7.79
CA VAL A 55 26.16 -1.52 7.13
C VAL A 55 27.05 -0.29 6.87
N ASN A 56 26.44 0.88 6.65
CA ASN A 56 27.17 2.12 6.31
C ASN A 56 27.46 3.02 7.52
N GLY A 57 27.42 2.47 8.74
CA GLY A 57 27.81 3.24 9.93
C GLY A 57 26.78 4.27 10.37
N GLN A 58 25.50 4.03 10.11
CA GLN A 58 24.37 4.82 10.62
C GLN A 58 24.35 6.27 10.11
N PRO A 59 24.37 6.48 8.78
CA PRO A 59 24.32 7.83 8.22
C PRO A 59 23.01 8.55 8.60
N VAL A 60 23.08 9.88 8.68
CA VAL A 60 21.92 10.72 8.97
C VAL A 60 20.99 10.82 7.76
N SER A 61 21.55 10.88 6.57
CA SER A 61 20.80 10.91 5.31
C SER A 61 21.55 10.19 4.18
N MET A 62 20.82 9.87 3.12
CA MET A 62 21.35 9.38 1.85
C MET A 62 20.53 9.96 0.69
N ASP A 63 21.15 10.10 -0.48
CA ASP A 63 20.42 10.38 -1.71
C ASP A 63 20.08 9.07 -2.41
N LYS A 64 18.82 8.90 -2.82
CA LYS A 64 18.39 7.79 -3.69
C LYS A 64 17.41 8.33 -4.72
N ASP A 65 17.75 8.17 -5.99
CA ASP A 65 16.90 8.59 -7.11
C ASP A 65 16.49 10.07 -7.02
N ASN A 66 17.40 10.95 -6.57
CA ASN A 66 17.16 12.38 -6.37
C ASN A 66 16.10 12.68 -5.30
N ILE A 67 15.91 11.74 -4.36
CA ILE A 67 15.12 11.90 -3.13
C ILE A 67 16.09 11.88 -1.95
N GLU A 68 16.08 12.95 -1.15
CA GLU A 68 16.83 13.00 0.09
C GLU A 68 16.12 12.15 1.15
N VAL A 69 16.71 11.00 1.47
CA VAL A 69 16.21 10.09 2.50
C VAL A 69 16.90 10.44 3.81
N THR A 70 16.13 10.88 4.79
CA THR A 70 16.60 11.09 6.16
C THR A 70 16.32 9.82 6.98
N PHE A 71 17.26 9.41 7.81
CA PHE A 71 17.06 8.29 8.73
C PHE A 71 16.58 8.77 10.10
N SER A 72 15.61 8.06 10.66
CA SER A 72 15.26 8.22 12.08
C SER A 72 16.42 7.81 13.00
N LYS A 73 16.36 8.13 14.30
CA LYS A 73 17.35 7.63 15.28
C LYS A 73 17.40 6.09 15.34
N SER A 74 16.28 5.49 14.97
CA SER A 74 16.09 4.05 14.86
C SER A 74 16.44 3.51 13.47
N GLY A 75 17.03 4.31 12.57
CA GLY A 75 17.55 3.90 11.27
C GLY A 75 16.50 3.58 10.21
N TRP A 76 15.27 4.07 10.36
CA TRP A 76 14.20 3.89 9.38
C TRP A 76 14.18 5.05 8.38
N PRO A 77 13.91 4.78 7.09
CA PRO A 77 13.88 5.81 6.06
C PRO A 77 12.66 6.72 6.21
N LEU A 78 12.88 8.02 6.12
CA LEU A 78 11.87 9.07 6.13
C LEU A 78 12.17 10.04 4.99
N VAL A 79 11.12 10.53 4.34
CA VAL A 79 11.24 11.65 3.40
C VAL A 79 10.58 12.85 4.03
N LEU A 80 11.38 13.88 4.29
CA LEU A 80 10.94 15.08 4.99
C LEU A 80 10.97 16.27 4.03
N ASN A 81 9.88 17.03 4.02
CA ASN A 81 9.74 18.31 3.32
C ASN A 81 9.35 19.37 4.36
N ASP A 82 10.14 20.42 4.51
CA ASP A 82 10.00 21.44 5.56
C ASP A 82 9.81 20.86 6.98
N ASN A 83 10.66 19.88 7.35
CA ASN A 83 10.60 19.12 8.61
C ASN A 83 9.32 18.29 8.83
N LYS A 84 8.41 18.23 7.85
CA LYS A 84 7.21 17.39 7.88
C LYS A 84 7.38 16.19 6.97
N LEU A 85 6.72 15.10 7.33
CA LEU A 85 6.73 13.89 6.52
C LEU A 85 6.00 14.13 5.20
N ASP A 86 6.71 13.93 4.09
CA ASP A 86 6.13 13.96 2.75
C ASP A 86 5.61 12.55 2.42
N CYS A 87 4.32 12.32 2.67
CA CYS A 87 3.71 11.00 2.46
C CYS A 87 3.76 10.53 1.01
N GLU A 88 3.70 11.43 0.03
CA GLU A 88 3.73 11.06 -1.38
C GLU A 88 5.12 10.55 -1.74
N GLN A 89 6.16 11.31 -1.39
CA GLN A 89 7.53 10.90 -1.65
C GLN A 89 7.96 9.70 -0.80
N TRP A 90 7.47 9.60 0.44
CA TRP A 90 7.73 8.45 1.30
C TRP A 90 7.11 7.16 0.74
N LEU A 91 5.90 7.24 0.19
CA LEU A 91 5.32 6.10 -0.54
C LEU A 91 6.12 5.77 -1.79
N HIS A 92 6.53 6.78 -2.56
CA HIS A 92 7.31 6.56 -3.78
C HIS A 92 8.66 5.87 -3.50
N LEU A 93 9.31 6.25 -2.41
CA LEU A 93 10.54 5.62 -1.92
C LEU A 93 10.33 4.15 -1.54
N LEU A 94 9.24 3.86 -0.82
CA LEU A 94 8.96 2.53 -0.27
C LEU A 94 8.28 1.58 -1.27
N LEU A 95 7.56 2.13 -2.25
CA LEU A 95 6.79 1.40 -3.25
C LEU A 95 6.88 2.07 -4.63
N PRO A 96 8.01 1.90 -5.34
CA PRO A 96 8.24 2.55 -6.63
C PRO A 96 7.27 2.06 -7.73
N ARG A 97 6.75 0.83 -7.63
CA ARG A 97 5.74 0.27 -8.55
C ARG A 97 4.32 0.52 -8.03
N LYS A 98 3.85 1.74 -8.26
CA LYS A 98 2.62 2.33 -7.69
C LYS A 98 1.32 2.05 -8.46
N GLU A 99 1.23 1.00 -9.27
CA GLU A 99 0.19 0.88 -10.32
C GLU A 99 -1.27 1.01 -9.84
N LYS A 100 -1.58 0.89 -8.53
CA LYS A 100 -2.97 0.95 -8.00
C LYS A 100 -3.18 1.61 -6.62
N ILE A 101 -2.20 2.31 -6.02
CA ILE A 101 -2.35 2.88 -4.66
C ILE A 101 -2.27 4.41 -4.71
N TYR A 102 -3.29 5.08 -4.17
CA TYR A 102 -3.40 6.54 -4.16
C TYR A 102 -3.20 7.08 -2.73
N ALA A 103 -2.42 8.15 -2.58
CA ALA A 103 -2.19 8.78 -1.28
C ALA A 103 -3.34 9.71 -0.88
N ASP A 104 -4.56 9.20 -0.77
CA ASP A 104 -5.75 10.05 -0.71
C ASP A 104 -6.07 10.59 0.71
N THR A 105 -5.54 9.96 1.78
CA THR A 105 -5.84 10.38 3.17
C THR A 105 -4.58 10.47 4.04
N ILE A 106 -3.91 11.60 3.95
CA ILE A 106 -2.75 11.92 4.79
C ILE A 106 -3.22 12.41 6.16
N LYS A 107 -3.24 11.51 7.16
CA LYS A 107 -3.33 11.89 8.59
C LYS A 107 -1.93 11.89 9.20
N VAL A 108 -1.17 12.98 9.00
CA VAL A 108 0.11 13.17 9.72
C VAL A 108 -0.20 13.56 11.16
N HIS A 109 0.13 12.68 12.11
CA HIS A 109 0.14 13.04 13.53
C HIS A 109 1.58 13.35 13.95
N ASP A 110 2.02 14.59 13.67
CA ASP A 110 3.30 15.09 14.18
C ASP A 110 3.12 15.53 15.64
N ASN A 111 3.30 14.59 16.56
CA ASN A 111 3.36 14.93 17.98
C ASN A 111 4.82 15.15 18.36
N ALA A 112 5.34 16.34 18.02
CA ALA A 112 6.70 16.82 18.31
C ALA A 112 7.09 16.82 19.81
N THR A 113 6.24 16.31 20.70
CA THR A 113 6.49 16.20 22.14
C THR A 113 6.85 14.76 22.50
N LYS A 114 8.13 14.42 22.32
CA LYS A 114 8.87 13.27 22.91
C LYS A 114 8.82 11.89 22.26
N LYS A 115 8.06 11.63 21.20
CA LYS A 115 8.07 10.30 20.52
C LYS A 115 8.14 10.48 19.01
N GLU A 116 9.14 9.88 18.35
CA GLU A 116 9.17 9.75 16.88
C GLU A 116 7.90 9.01 16.46
N GLN A 117 6.92 9.78 15.98
CA GLN A 117 5.60 9.32 15.56
C GLN A 117 5.35 9.88 14.17
N TYR A 118 5.52 9.03 13.18
CA TYR A 118 5.26 9.32 11.78
C TYR A 118 4.20 8.35 11.30
N GLN A 119 3.19 8.84 10.59
CA GLN A 119 2.12 8.01 10.04
C GLN A 119 1.62 8.62 8.74
N CYS A 120 1.51 7.77 7.72
CA CYS A 120 0.81 8.06 6.47
C CYS A 120 -0.15 6.92 6.16
N SER A 121 -1.33 7.28 5.68
CA SER A 121 -2.35 6.34 5.24
C SER A 121 -2.62 6.56 3.76
N TYR A 122 -2.65 5.47 3.00
CA TYR A 122 -2.76 5.46 1.54
C TYR A 122 -4.03 4.69 1.17
N GLY A 123 -4.94 5.37 0.46
CA GLY A 123 -6.19 4.79 0.00
C GLY A 123 -5.99 3.90 -1.23
N ALA A 124 -6.81 2.86 -1.33
CA ALA A 124 -6.94 2.02 -2.50
C ALA A 124 -8.34 2.21 -3.11
N SER A 125 -8.49 1.87 -4.39
CA SER A 125 -9.72 2.00 -5.17
C SER A 125 -10.95 1.32 -4.57
N ASN A 126 -10.76 0.36 -3.69
CA ASN A 126 -11.80 -0.48 -3.09
C ASN A 126 -12.18 -0.10 -1.65
N GLY A 127 -11.87 1.13 -1.23
CA GLY A 127 -12.16 1.59 0.14
C GLY A 127 -11.24 0.98 1.20
N LYS A 128 -10.18 0.25 0.79
CA LYS A 128 -9.14 -0.23 1.70
C LYS A 128 -8.03 0.81 1.83
N MET A 129 -7.27 0.72 2.92
CA MET A 129 -6.17 1.62 3.20
C MET A 129 -4.93 0.88 3.69
N ILE A 130 -3.75 1.33 3.27
CA ILE A 130 -2.46 0.91 3.81
C ILE A 130 -1.97 2.01 4.72
N SER A 131 -1.71 1.70 5.98
CA SER A 131 -1.09 2.63 6.93
C SER A 131 0.35 2.23 7.18
N VAL A 132 1.26 3.18 6.96
CA VAL A 132 2.69 3.07 7.26
C VAL A 132 2.98 3.96 8.45
N MET A 133 3.55 3.38 9.50
CA MET A 133 3.77 4.04 10.78
C MET A 133 5.19 3.79 11.28
N LEU A 134 5.81 4.83 11.81
CA LEU A 134 7.01 4.74 12.63
C LEU A 134 6.67 5.31 14.00
N ILE A 135 6.51 4.45 15.00
CA ILE A 135 6.10 4.83 16.35
C ILE A 135 7.14 4.31 17.34
N ASN A 136 7.79 5.21 18.07
CA ASN A 136 8.84 4.86 19.05
C ASN A 136 9.97 4.00 18.45
N GLY A 137 10.34 4.29 17.20
CA GLY A 137 11.39 3.56 16.50
C GLY A 137 10.99 2.18 15.97
N VAL A 138 9.70 1.82 16.04
CA VAL A 138 9.17 0.60 15.45
C VAL A 138 8.42 0.96 14.16
N PHE A 139 8.92 0.44 13.03
CA PHE A 139 8.26 0.57 11.73
C PHE A 139 7.19 -0.51 11.57
N LYS A 140 5.98 -0.10 11.20
CA LYS A 140 4.80 -0.96 11.04
C LYS A 140 4.07 -0.62 9.77
N VAL A 141 3.58 -1.65 9.09
CA VAL A 141 2.70 -1.52 7.93
C VAL A 141 1.45 -2.35 8.22
N SER A 142 0.28 -1.74 8.09
CA SER A 142 -1.00 -2.41 8.32
C SER A 142 -1.99 -2.10 7.20
N VAL A 143 -2.77 -3.10 6.79
CA VAL A 143 -3.89 -2.92 5.85
C VAL A 143 -5.18 -2.88 6.66
N GLY A 144 -6.04 -1.91 6.37
CA GLY A 144 -7.35 -1.74 7.02
C GLY A 144 -8.40 -1.28 6.02
N PHE A 145 -9.58 -0.95 6.52
CA PHE A 145 -10.68 -0.39 5.75
C PHE A 145 -10.86 1.08 6.11
N LEU A 146 -11.26 1.91 5.14
CA LEU A 146 -11.78 3.24 5.42
C LEU A 146 -13.13 3.05 6.13
N ASP A 147 -13.14 3.10 7.47
CA ASP A 147 -14.39 3.32 8.19
C ASP A 147 -14.85 4.75 7.87
N GLU A 148 -15.77 4.87 6.91
CA GLU A 148 -16.61 6.04 6.74
C GLU A 148 -17.50 6.13 7.99
N GLY A 149 -17.09 6.96 8.94
CA GLY A 149 -17.93 7.40 10.05
C GLY A 149 -18.95 8.43 9.59
#